data_AF-A0A6J2JGH7-F1
#
_entry.id   AF-A0A6J2JGH7-F1
#
_cell.length_a   1.000
_cell.length_b   1.000
_cell.length_c   1.000
_cell.angle_alpha   90.00
_cell.angle_beta   90.00
_cell.angle_gamma   90.00
#
_symmetry.space_group_name_H-M   'P 1'
#
loop_
_entity.id
_entity.type
_entity.pdbx_description
1 polymer ?
#
loop_
_entity_poly.entity_id
_entity_poly.type
_entity_poly.pdbx_seq_one_letter_code
_entity_poly.pdbx_strand_id
1 'polypeptide(L)'
;MNFLSVILFSLSLSVCLAKQLPKHEDRCQHLLGDELIAEILSYEKVKDEILNYVLQGDFKGQTYDQLAKFVDKFGARPSGSEVLERSIDYMIELTREEDINDIITEELEVPHWVRGEEKITMLEPRVKDISLLGLGRSASTPPEGITAEVIVFENYDQLDKALDEDVRGKIVLYDPIFTTYSETNQYRTQGATKAAAKGAVASLVRSIAPFSINSPHTGSQTYGDEANKIPTAAITLEDADLIRRMYDRGENIVLNIKMSSTLDTKVSRNTIIDLKGSVHPEKLVIVSGHIDSWDVGQGAMDDGGGLFISWAAPVILKRLNLIPKRTVRSIFWTAEELGLVGAYAYEETHRNESHNINFIMESDEGTFAPLGLIVAGTDKARCIVAEVLKLFESINASTLIEDDSPGSDISVIIKTGIPGASLHNENEKYFWFHHTEGDTMNVESPEELDLGAAFWTAVAYIIADISVDIPR
;
A
#
# COMPACT_ATOMS: atom_id res chain seq x y z
N MET A 1 -59.87 -43.93 -8.63
CA MET A 1 -60.60 -42.72 -8.21
C MET A 1 -59.59 -41.80 -7.55
N ASN A 2 -59.18 -40.76 -8.27
CA ASN A 2 -58.19 -39.77 -7.87
C ASN A 2 -58.77 -38.85 -6.80
N PHE A 3 -58.03 -38.65 -5.71
CA PHE A 3 -58.14 -37.45 -4.89
C PHE A 3 -56.85 -36.66 -5.07
N LEU A 4 -56.96 -35.56 -5.81
CA LEU A 4 -55.96 -34.49 -5.89
C LEU A 4 -55.91 -33.80 -4.52
N SER A 5 -54.73 -33.76 -3.91
CA SER A 5 -54.42 -32.80 -2.85
C SER A 5 -53.62 -31.68 -3.50
N VAL A 6 -54.25 -30.52 -3.69
CA VAL A 6 -53.61 -29.31 -4.22
C VAL A 6 -52.99 -28.58 -3.03
N ILE A 7 -51.67 -28.60 -2.93
CA ILE A 7 -50.92 -27.72 -2.03
C ILE A 7 -50.77 -26.39 -2.76
N LEU A 8 -51.52 -25.37 -2.34
CA LEU A 8 -51.25 -23.98 -2.71
C LEU A 8 -49.94 -23.55 -2.04
N PHE A 9 -48.86 -23.45 -2.82
CA PHE A 9 -47.73 -22.62 -2.46
C PHE A 9 -48.14 -21.16 -2.69
N SER A 10 -48.36 -20.41 -1.60
CA SER A 10 -48.43 -18.96 -1.66
C SER A 10 -47.03 -18.45 -2.01
N LEU A 11 -46.83 -18.04 -3.26
CA LEU A 11 -45.69 -17.23 -3.66
C LEU A 11 -45.86 -15.86 -2.97
N SER A 12 -45.28 -15.69 -1.79
CA SER A 12 -45.02 -14.36 -1.25
C SER A 12 -43.85 -13.79 -2.05
N LEU A 13 -44.17 -13.05 -3.13
CA LEU A 13 -43.24 -12.06 -3.67
C LEU A 13 -43.02 -11.03 -2.56
N SER A 14 -41.99 -11.23 -1.75
CA SER A 14 -41.34 -10.13 -1.05
C SER A 14 -40.68 -9.29 -2.12
N VAL A 15 -41.43 -8.33 -2.66
CA VAL A 15 -40.85 -7.14 -3.25
C VAL A 15 -40.10 -6.47 -2.10
N CYS A 16 -38.81 -6.78 -1.98
CA CYS A 16 -37.88 -5.91 -1.29
C CYS A 16 -37.91 -4.60 -2.09
N LEU A 17 -38.80 -3.69 -1.73
CA LEU A 17 -38.51 -2.28 -1.93
C LEU A 17 -37.21 -2.05 -1.19
N ALA A 18 -36.11 -1.94 -1.95
CA ALA A 18 -34.92 -1.30 -1.46
C ALA A 18 -35.36 0.02 -0.83
N LYS A 19 -35.19 0.13 0.48
CA LYS A 19 -35.18 1.44 1.12
C LYS A 19 -33.96 2.15 0.53
N GLN A 20 -34.16 2.96 -0.50
CA GLN A 20 -33.23 4.04 -0.82
C GLN A 20 -32.99 4.79 0.49
N LEU A 21 -31.74 4.82 0.96
CA LEU A 21 -31.33 5.63 2.11
C LEU A 21 -31.11 7.06 1.62
N PRO A 22 -31.98 8.03 1.98
CA PRO A 22 -31.79 9.44 1.63
C PRO A 22 -31.10 10.18 2.80
N LYS A 23 -30.03 9.60 3.39
CA LYS A 23 -29.43 10.15 4.62
C LYS A 23 -28.08 10.86 4.44
N HIS A 24 -27.35 10.62 3.35
CA HIS A 24 -26.05 11.26 3.12
C HIS A 24 -26.18 12.63 2.44
N GLU A 25 -27.03 12.75 1.42
CA GLU A 25 -27.18 14.01 0.66
C GLU A 25 -27.74 15.16 1.52
N ASP A 26 -28.82 14.93 2.26
CA ASP A 26 -29.42 15.95 3.16
C ASP A 26 -28.44 16.42 4.25
N ARG A 27 -27.54 15.53 4.70
CA ARG A 27 -26.54 15.85 5.73
C ARG A 27 -25.45 16.77 5.19
N CYS A 28 -24.89 16.44 4.02
CA CYS A 28 -23.82 17.24 3.44
C CYS A 28 -24.34 18.60 2.95
N GLN A 29 -25.56 18.67 2.41
CA GLN A 29 -26.15 19.94 2.03
C GLN A 29 -26.23 20.92 3.20
N HIS A 30 -26.64 20.44 4.37
CA HIS A 30 -26.70 21.27 5.58
C HIS A 30 -25.31 21.71 6.09
N LEU A 31 -24.30 20.84 6.02
CA LEU A 31 -22.95 21.12 6.54
C LEU A 31 -22.13 22.06 5.66
N LEU A 32 -22.33 22.02 4.34
CA LEU A 32 -21.56 22.79 3.38
C LEU A 32 -22.23 24.13 3.03
N GLY A 33 -23.56 24.14 2.91
CA GLY A 33 -24.33 25.28 2.40
C GLY A 33 -24.24 25.41 0.87
N ASP A 34 -25.22 26.09 0.28
CA ASP A 34 -25.38 26.16 -1.17
C ASP A 34 -24.22 26.89 -1.88
N GLU A 35 -23.58 27.85 -1.22
CA GLU A 35 -22.46 28.61 -1.80
C GLU A 35 -21.23 27.74 -2.05
N LEU A 36 -20.83 26.92 -1.06
CA LEU A 36 -19.67 26.03 -1.20
C LEU A 36 -19.95 24.89 -2.18
N ILE A 37 -21.18 24.37 -2.19
CA ILE A 37 -21.60 23.35 -3.18
C ILE A 37 -21.53 23.93 -4.59
N ALA A 38 -22.07 25.13 -4.81
CA ALA A 38 -22.01 25.81 -6.11
C ALA A 38 -20.57 26.13 -6.53
N GLU A 39 -19.69 26.50 -5.58
CA GLU A 39 -18.26 26.66 -5.84
C GLU A 39 -17.63 25.35 -6.31
N ILE A 40 -17.84 24.23 -5.59
CA ILE A 40 -17.30 22.92 -5.98
C ILE A 40 -17.79 22.52 -7.37
N LEU A 41 -19.09 22.65 -7.64
CA LEU A 41 -19.65 22.34 -8.96
C LEU A 41 -19.07 23.19 -10.10
N SER A 42 -18.62 24.41 -9.80
CA SER A 42 -18.00 25.29 -10.81
C SER A 42 -16.67 24.75 -11.36
N TYR A 43 -16.02 23.80 -10.67
CA TYR A 43 -14.80 23.16 -11.14
C TYR A 43 -15.00 22.09 -12.21
N GLU A 44 -16.24 21.77 -12.61
CA GLU A 44 -16.51 20.78 -13.66
C GLU A 44 -15.67 21.01 -14.93
N LYS A 45 -15.57 22.28 -15.36
CA LYS A 45 -14.77 22.64 -16.54
C LYS A 45 -13.27 22.41 -16.34
N VAL A 46 -12.71 22.73 -15.16
CA VAL A 46 -11.28 22.55 -14.89
C VAL A 46 -10.95 21.07 -14.74
N LYS A 47 -11.82 20.30 -14.07
CA LYS A 47 -11.76 18.84 -14.01
C LYS A 47 -11.75 18.24 -15.42
N ASP A 48 -12.66 18.65 -16.30
CA ASP A 48 -12.70 18.17 -17.69
C ASP A 48 -11.46 18.56 -18.48
N GLU A 49 -10.89 19.75 -18.25
CA GLU A 49 -9.64 20.18 -18.87
C GLU A 49 -8.47 19.26 -18.48
N ILE A 50 -8.32 18.96 -17.19
CA ILE A 50 -7.30 18.04 -16.67
C ILE A 50 -7.51 16.63 -17.24
N LEU A 51 -8.73 16.09 -17.15
CA LEU A 51 -9.06 14.76 -17.67
C LEU A 51 -8.75 14.66 -19.18
N ASN A 52 -9.16 15.64 -19.98
CA ASN A 52 -8.91 15.61 -21.42
C ASN A 52 -7.43 15.74 -21.74
N TYR A 53 -6.69 16.59 -21.02
CA TYR A 53 -5.25 16.76 -21.23
C TYR A 53 -4.47 15.47 -21.00
N VAL A 54 -4.83 14.71 -19.98
CA VAL A 54 -4.18 13.44 -19.63
C VAL A 54 -4.68 12.28 -20.51
N LEU A 55 -5.99 12.11 -20.69
CA LEU A 55 -6.54 10.92 -21.36
C LEU A 55 -6.48 10.99 -22.89
N GLN A 56 -6.45 12.20 -23.45
CA GLN A 56 -6.61 12.44 -24.89
C GLN A 56 -5.63 13.47 -25.45
N GLY A 57 -5.04 14.30 -24.60
CA GLY A 57 -4.15 15.39 -24.97
C GLY A 57 -2.67 15.00 -24.94
N ASP A 58 -1.83 16.01 -24.79
CA ASP A 58 -0.38 15.86 -24.93
C ASP A 58 0.26 15.03 -23.81
N PHE A 59 -0.41 14.88 -22.65
CA PHE A 59 0.12 14.11 -21.51
C PHE A 59 -0.21 12.62 -21.56
N LYS A 60 -1.02 12.17 -22.53
CA LYS A 60 -1.40 10.77 -22.67
C LYS A 60 -0.20 9.84 -22.79
N GLY A 61 -0.19 8.79 -21.98
CA GLY A 61 0.84 7.76 -21.88
C GLY A 61 2.12 8.21 -21.17
N GLN A 62 2.24 9.49 -20.79
CA GLN A 62 3.48 9.99 -20.18
C GLN A 62 3.71 9.40 -18.79
N THR A 63 2.67 9.21 -17.97
CA THR A 63 2.82 8.62 -16.63
C THR A 63 3.38 7.21 -16.72
N TYR A 64 2.79 6.37 -17.58
CA TYR A 64 3.25 5.01 -17.82
C TYR A 64 4.66 4.95 -18.39
N ASP A 65 4.96 5.79 -19.40
CA ASP A 65 6.29 5.81 -20.01
C ASP A 65 7.39 6.23 -19.03
N GLN A 66 7.10 7.18 -18.13
CA GLN A 66 8.07 7.62 -17.13
C GLN A 66 8.24 6.58 -16.03
N LEU A 67 7.16 5.97 -15.55
CA LEU A 67 7.22 4.85 -14.61
C LEU A 67 8.03 3.69 -15.19
N ALA A 68 7.74 3.28 -16.42
CA ALA A 68 8.46 2.21 -17.12
C ALA A 68 9.96 2.50 -17.21
N LYS A 69 10.34 3.70 -17.66
CA LYS A 69 11.76 4.12 -17.73
C LYS A 69 12.42 4.10 -16.36
N PHE A 70 11.72 4.52 -15.32
CA PHE A 70 12.22 4.54 -13.96
C PHE A 70 12.49 3.13 -13.45
N VAL A 71 11.51 2.24 -13.51
CA VAL A 71 11.65 0.88 -12.99
C VAL A 71 12.53 -0.01 -13.85
N ASP A 72 12.61 0.21 -15.17
CA ASP A 72 13.57 -0.48 -16.04
C ASP A 72 15.01 -0.05 -15.75
N LYS A 73 15.21 1.20 -15.33
CA LYS A 73 16.53 1.76 -15.02
C LYS A 73 17.02 1.35 -13.63
N PHE A 74 16.15 1.32 -12.64
CA PHE A 74 16.52 1.11 -11.25
C PHE A 74 16.14 -0.26 -10.70
N GLY A 75 15.09 -0.89 -11.21
CA GLY A 75 14.51 -2.10 -10.62
C GLY A 75 14.05 -1.84 -9.19
N ALA A 76 14.17 -2.87 -8.33
CA ALA A 76 13.94 -2.77 -6.90
C ALA A 76 14.80 -1.68 -6.24
N ARG A 77 14.22 -0.94 -5.28
CA ARG A 77 14.85 0.21 -4.60
C ARG A 77 14.84 0.06 -3.06
N PRO A 78 15.52 -0.93 -2.47
CA PRO A 78 15.46 -1.16 -1.03
C PRO A 78 15.95 0.03 -0.22
N SER A 79 15.31 0.27 0.93
CA SER A 79 15.72 1.27 1.91
C SER A 79 17.24 1.26 2.17
N GLY A 80 17.84 2.45 2.16
CA GLY A 80 19.28 2.67 2.41
C GLY A 80 20.24 2.19 1.32
N SER A 81 19.72 1.70 0.18
CA SER A 81 20.55 1.26 -0.94
C SER A 81 21.04 2.42 -1.81
N GLU A 82 22.18 2.24 -2.49
CA GLU A 82 22.65 3.24 -3.46
C GLU A 82 21.71 3.40 -4.66
N VAL A 83 20.94 2.36 -5.00
CA VAL A 83 19.98 2.43 -6.11
C VAL A 83 18.80 3.32 -5.76
N LEU A 84 18.31 3.26 -4.52
CA LEU A 84 17.30 4.19 -4.00
C LEU A 84 17.80 5.63 -4.08
N GLU A 85 19.02 5.93 -3.61
CA GLU A 85 19.55 7.29 -3.67
C GLU A 85 19.70 7.83 -5.09
N ARG A 86 20.15 7.00 -6.04
CA ARG A 86 20.20 7.37 -7.46
C ARG A 86 18.82 7.56 -8.09
N SER A 87 17.82 6.83 -7.60
CA SER A 87 16.43 6.96 -8.04
C SER A 87 15.81 8.27 -7.55
N ILE A 88 16.13 8.69 -6.33
CA ILE A 88 15.79 10.02 -5.78
C ILE A 88 16.40 11.12 -6.63
N ASP A 89 17.72 11.05 -6.90
CA ASP A 89 18.39 12.03 -7.76
C ASP A 89 17.74 12.12 -9.15
N TYR A 90 17.34 10.98 -9.71
CA TYR A 90 16.64 10.94 -10.99
C TYR A 90 15.28 11.64 -10.95
N MET A 91 14.48 11.42 -9.91
CA MET A 91 13.18 12.10 -9.78
C MET A 91 13.34 13.61 -9.61
N ILE A 92 14.39 14.07 -8.92
CA ILE A 92 14.73 15.49 -8.80
C ILE A 92 15.05 16.09 -10.19
N GLU A 93 15.91 15.43 -10.97
CA GLU A 93 16.27 15.90 -12.31
C GLU A 93 15.08 15.86 -13.28
N LEU A 94 14.30 14.77 -13.26
CA LEU A 94 13.08 14.64 -14.06
C LEU A 94 12.08 15.76 -13.75
N THR A 95 11.96 16.16 -12.48
CA THR A 95 11.08 17.26 -12.07
C THR A 95 11.63 18.62 -12.52
N ARG A 96 12.96 18.82 -12.51
CA ARG A 96 13.59 20.04 -13.04
C ARG A 96 13.39 20.20 -14.54
N GLU A 97 13.35 19.11 -15.30
CA GLU A 97 13.02 19.13 -16.74
C GLU A 97 11.60 19.67 -17.02
N GLU A 98 10.71 19.63 -16.04
CA GLU A 98 9.35 20.19 -16.09
C GLU A 98 9.25 21.65 -15.62
N ASP A 99 10.39 22.34 -15.49
CA ASP A 99 10.50 23.72 -14.96
C ASP A 99 9.93 23.89 -13.54
N ILE A 100 9.89 22.82 -12.75
CA ILE A 100 9.56 22.83 -11.32
C ILE A 100 10.87 22.76 -10.53
N ASN A 101 11.20 23.85 -9.82
CA ASN A 101 12.51 24.03 -9.19
C ASN A 101 12.45 24.13 -7.66
N ASP A 102 11.25 24.21 -7.08
CA ASP A 102 11.07 24.19 -5.63
C ASP A 102 11.07 22.74 -5.15
N ILE A 103 12.28 22.18 -5.07
CA ILE A 103 12.52 20.79 -4.70
C ILE A 103 13.52 20.78 -3.54
N ILE A 104 13.15 20.14 -2.44
CA ILE A 104 14.05 19.91 -1.30
C ILE A 104 14.08 18.42 -0.96
N THR A 105 15.16 18.01 -0.29
CA THR A 105 15.27 16.68 0.30
C THR A 105 15.51 16.80 1.78
N GLU A 106 14.89 15.93 2.57
CA GLU A 106 15.03 15.91 4.03
C GLU A 106 15.73 14.62 4.43
N GLU A 107 16.96 14.74 4.93
CA GLU A 107 17.78 13.59 5.32
C GLU A 107 17.28 12.96 6.61
N LEU A 108 17.34 11.62 6.67
CA LEU A 108 17.00 10.81 7.84
C LEU A 108 17.82 9.51 7.87
N GLU A 109 17.94 8.93 9.05
CA GLU A 109 18.50 7.59 9.21
C GLU A 109 17.44 6.52 8.92
N VAL A 110 17.77 5.56 8.07
CA VAL A 110 16.89 4.45 7.68
C VAL A 110 17.55 3.10 7.94
N PRO A 111 16.77 2.05 8.28
CA PRO A 111 17.28 0.69 8.33
C PRO A 111 17.66 0.21 6.92
N HIS A 112 18.82 -0.42 6.79
CA HIS A 112 19.27 -1.02 5.54
C HIS A 112 19.44 -2.53 5.75
N TRP A 113 18.37 -3.24 5.45
CA TRP A 113 18.36 -4.70 5.45
C TRP A 113 18.69 -5.20 4.06
N VAL A 114 19.68 -6.10 3.96
CA VAL A 114 20.09 -6.71 2.69
C VAL A 114 19.91 -8.21 2.78
N ARG A 115 19.09 -8.75 1.89
CA ARG A 115 18.92 -10.18 1.69
C ARG A 115 20.20 -10.78 1.11
N GLY A 116 20.66 -11.88 1.69
CA GLY A 116 21.76 -12.69 1.19
C GLY A 116 21.27 -13.94 0.46
N GLU A 117 22.09 -14.99 0.48
CA GLU A 117 21.68 -16.29 -0.06
C GLU A 117 20.63 -16.94 0.83
N GLU A 118 19.59 -17.47 0.19
CA GLU A 118 18.46 -18.14 0.84
C GLU A 118 18.13 -19.46 0.13
N LYS A 119 17.95 -20.54 0.89
CA LYS A 119 17.53 -21.85 0.38
C LYS A 119 16.77 -22.63 1.45
N ILE A 120 15.66 -23.25 1.06
CA ILE A 120 14.98 -24.27 1.85
C ILE A 120 14.92 -25.57 1.05
N THR A 121 15.32 -26.67 1.69
CA THR A 121 15.20 -28.02 1.14
C THR A 121 14.47 -28.90 2.13
N MET A 122 13.35 -29.47 1.71
CA MET A 122 12.73 -30.61 2.38
C MET A 122 13.61 -31.84 2.21
N LEU A 123 13.97 -32.51 3.30
CA LEU A 123 14.79 -33.71 3.34
C LEU A 123 13.92 -34.97 3.52
N GLU A 124 12.91 -34.87 4.38
CA GLU A 124 11.90 -35.90 4.63
C GLU A 124 10.49 -35.32 4.41
N PRO A 125 9.53 -36.14 3.92
CA PRO A 125 9.67 -37.56 3.55
C PRO A 125 10.31 -37.78 2.17
N ARG A 126 10.58 -36.69 1.43
CA ARG A 126 11.28 -36.73 0.15
C ARG A 126 12.09 -35.45 -0.05
N VAL A 127 13.12 -35.55 -0.87
CA VAL A 127 13.91 -34.38 -1.26
C VAL A 127 13.10 -33.47 -2.19
N LYS A 128 12.94 -32.20 -1.81
CA LYS A 128 12.35 -31.14 -2.65
C LYS A 128 12.87 -29.77 -2.21
N ASP A 129 13.28 -28.97 -3.18
CA ASP A 129 13.53 -27.54 -2.96
C ASP A 129 12.19 -26.78 -2.88
N ILE A 130 12.11 -25.85 -1.94
CA ILE A 130 10.95 -25.02 -1.63
C ILE A 130 11.26 -23.58 -2.03
N SER A 131 10.34 -22.95 -2.76
CA SER A 131 10.46 -21.54 -3.11
C SER A 131 10.19 -20.69 -1.87
N LEU A 132 11.11 -19.77 -1.56
CA LEU A 132 11.03 -18.89 -0.40
C LEU A 132 11.44 -17.46 -0.73
N LEU A 133 10.99 -16.54 0.13
CA LEU A 133 11.63 -15.25 0.36
C LEU A 133 11.73 -15.04 1.87
N GLY A 134 12.92 -14.75 2.39
CA GLY A 134 13.08 -14.24 3.75
C GLY A 134 12.22 -13.01 4.01
N LEU A 135 11.77 -12.85 5.25
CA LEU A 135 11.04 -11.63 5.64
C LEU A 135 12.05 -10.53 6.00
N GLY A 136 11.69 -9.28 5.74
CA GLY A 136 12.53 -8.13 6.03
C GLY A 136 12.91 -8.10 7.52
N ARG A 137 14.20 -7.86 7.80
CA ARG A 137 14.79 -7.93 9.15
C ARG A 137 14.95 -9.35 9.72
N SER A 138 14.68 -10.41 8.97
CA SER A 138 14.91 -11.80 9.41
C SER A 138 16.36 -12.01 9.87
N ALA A 139 16.56 -12.84 10.89
CA ALA A 139 17.87 -13.30 11.31
C ALA A 139 18.49 -14.28 10.28
N SER A 140 19.82 -14.36 10.26
CA SER A 140 20.55 -15.36 9.49
C SER A 140 20.58 -16.72 10.19
N THR A 141 20.71 -17.79 9.42
CA THR A 141 21.05 -19.13 9.91
C THR A 141 22.57 -19.25 10.11
N PRO A 142 23.05 -20.26 10.87
CA PRO A 142 24.43 -20.73 10.76
C PRO A 142 24.79 -21.14 9.31
N PRO A 143 26.08 -21.18 8.92
CA PRO A 143 26.50 -21.54 7.56
C PRO A 143 26.02 -22.92 7.08
N GLU A 144 25.92 -23.89 7.99
CA GLU A 144 25.39 -25.22 7.72
C GLU A 144 23.86 -25.27 7.58
N GLY A 145 23.18 -24.18 7.92
CA GLY A 145 21.73 -24.07 7.99
C GLY A 145 21.15 -24.64 9.29
N ILE A 146 19.83 -24.56 9.42
CA ILE A 146 19.07 -25.19 10.50
C ILE A 146 18.32 -26.37 9.91
N THR A 147 18.60 -27.58 10.40
CA THR A 147 17.84 -28.79 10.05
C THR A 147 16.94 -29.17 11.22
N ALA A 148 15.63 -29.17 11.02
CA ALA A 148 14.66 -29.48 12.07
C ALA A 148 13.34 -30.01 11.50
N GLU A 149 12.57 -30.68 12.37
CA GLU A 149 11.21 -31.11 12.08
C GLU A 149 10.27 -29.91 11.97
N VAL A 150 9.20 -30.05 11.18
CA VAL A 150 8.16 -29.03 11.02
C VAL A 150 6.96 -29.31 11.92
N ILE A 151 6.43 -28.26 12.53
CA ILE A 151 5.11 -28.23 13.17
C ILE A 151 4.25 -27.17 12.50
N VAL A 152 2.99 -27.49 12.18
CA VAL A 152 2.10 -26.60 11.42
C VAL A 152 1.01 -26.05 12.32
N PHE A 153 0.78 -24.73 12.24
CA PHE A 153 -0.31 -24.04 12.92
C PHE A 153 -1.13 -23.23 11.93
N GLU A 154 -2.44 -23.38 11.96
CA GLU A 154 -3.39 -22.60 11.13
C GLU A 154 -3.68 -21.23 11.73
N ASN A 155 -3.45 -21.07 13.04
CA ASN A 155 -3.65 -19.82 13.74
C ASN A 155 -2.88 -19.75 15.07
N TYR A 156 -2.83 -18.55 15.66
CA TYR A 156 -2.18 -18.34 16.96
C TYR A 156 -2.84 -19.09 18.11
N ASP A 157 -4.16 -19.31 18.10
CA ASP A 157 -4.80 -20.09 19.16
C ASP A 157 -4.27 -21.52 19.24
N GLN A 158 -3.92 -22.14 18.11
CA GLN A 158 -3.29 -23.46 18.08
C GLN A 158 -1.87 -23.41 18.66
N LEU A 159 -1.06 -22.41 18.28
CA LEU A 159 0.28 -22.21 18.83
C LEU A 159 0.24 -21.97 20.35
N ASP A 160 -0.66 -21.11 20.82
CA ASP A 160 -0.77 -20.71 22.22
C ASP A 160 -1.16 -21.92 23.11
N LYS A 161 -2.01 -22.82 22.59
CA LYS A 161 -2.42 -24.07 23.26
C LYS A 161 -1.37 -25.18 23.17
N ALA A 162 -0.44 -25.13 22.23
CA ALA A 162 0.62 -26.13 22.10
C ALA A 162 1.56 -26.08 23.31
N LEU A 163 1.98 -27.25 23.78
CA LEU A 163 2.99 -27.34 24.83
C LEU A 163 4.33 -26.90 24.26
N ASP A 164 5.10 -26.13 25.04
CA ASP A 164 6.41 -25.64 24.60
C ASP A 164 7.35 -26.80 24.22
N GLU A 165 7.20 -27.98 24.84
CA GLU A 165 7.98 -29.17 24.52
C GLU A 165 7.70 -29.74 23.12
N ASP A 166 6.49 -29.52 22.58
CA ASP A 166 6.13 -29.96 21.23
C ASP A 166 6.72 -29.05 20.14
N VAL A 167 6.94 -27.77 20.46
CA VAL A 167 7.44 -26.74 19.54
C VAL A 167 8.96 -26.58 19.63
N ARG A 168 9.55 -26.82 20.80
CA ARG A 168 10.97 -26.60 21.07
C ARG A 168 11.85 -27.35 20.07
N GLY A 169 12.76 -26.64 19.41
CA GLY A 169 13.69 -27.22 18.44
C GLY A 169 13.09 -27.46 17.05
N LYS A 170 11.82 -27.12 16.82
CA LYS A 170 11.13 -27.30 15.53
C LYS A 170 11.07 -26.02 14.71
N ILE A 171 10.76 -26.19 13.43
CA ILE A 171 10.40 -25.12 12.51
C ILE A 171 8.89 -24.97 12.57
N VAL A 172 8.41 -23.79 12.93
CA VAL A 172 6.97 -23.49 12.91
C VAL A 172 6.58 -23.05 11.51
N LEU A 173 5.62 -23.73 10.87
CA LEU A 173 4.95 -23.23 9.67
C LEU A 173 3.57 -22.69 10.06
N TYR A 174 3.34 -21.40 9.82
CA TYR A 174 2.02 -20.80 9.87
C TYR A 174 1.33 -20.97 8.51
N ASP A 175 0.16 -21.63 8.50
CA ASP A 175 -0.67 -21.86 7.32
C ASP A 175 -2.10 -21.32 7.53
N PRO A 176 -2.27 -20.00 7.72
CA PRO A 176 -3.58 -19.40 7.92
C PRO A 176 -4.39 -19.38 6.63
N ILE A 177 -5.72 -19.42 6.77
CA ILE A 177 -6.63 -19.07 5.68
C ILE A 177 -6.50 -17.56 5.45
N PHE A 178 -6.19 -17.16 4.21
CA PHE A 178 -6.21 -15.76 3.82
C PHE A 178 -7.65 -15.24 3.84
N THR A 179 -7.91 -14.21 4.64
CA THR A 179 -9.20 -13.48 4.67
C THR A 179 -9.04 -12.11 4.04
N THR A 180 -8.34 -11.22 4.74
CA THR A 180 -7.88 -9.93 4.25
C THR A 180 -6.39 -9.82 4.52
N TYR A 181 -5.72 -8.92 3.81
CA TYR A 181 -4.29 -8.67 4.06
C TYR A 181 -4.07 -8.19 5.49
N SER A 182 -4.83 -7.19 5.97
CA SER A 182 -4.71 -6.65 7.33
C SER A 182 -4.86 -7.71 8.43
N GLU A 183 -5.87 -8.58 8.33
CA GLU A 183 -6.10 -9.64 9.32
C GLU A 183 -5.02 -10.74 9.28
N THR A 184 -4.53 -11.07 8.09
CA THR A 184 -3.60 -12.21 7.90
C THR A 184 -2.14 -11.77 8.09
N ASN A 185 -1.80 -10.51 7.86
CA ASN A 185 -0.43 -9.99 7.90
C ASN A 185 0.25 -10.12 9.29
N GLN A 186 -0.53 -10.32 10.36
CA GLN A 186 0.03 -10.60 11.68
C GLN A 186 1.00 -11.80 11.69
N TYR A 187 0.74 -12.85 10.90
CA TYR A 187 1.61 -14.03 10.83
C TYR A 187 2.97 -13.71 10.23
N ARG A 188 3.04 -12.80 9.25
CA ARG A 188 4.31 -12.27 8.72
C ARG A 188 5.01 -11.43 9.78
N THR A 189 4.32 -10.45 10.33
CA THR A 189 4.94 -9.41 11.17
C THR A 189 5.36 -9.88 12.56
N GLN A 190 4.62 -10.81 13.16
CA GLN A 190 4.80 -11.27 14.55
C GLN A 190 5.07 -12.78 14.69
N GLY A 191 4.98 -13.55 13.59
CA GLY A 191 5.09 -15.02 13.63
C GLY A 191 6.41 -15.52 14.22
N ALA A 192 7.53 -14.88 13.87
CA ALA A 192 8.85 -15.26 14.38
C ALA A 192 8.99 -15.05 15.89
N THR A 193 8.54 -13.91 16.40
CA THR A 193 8.52 -13.62 17.84
C THR A 193 7.69 -14.64 18.61
N LYS A 194 6.49 -14.95 18.13
CA LYS A 194 5.59 -15.92 18.78
C LYS A 194 6.13 -17.34 18.75
N ALA A 195 6.72 -17.77 17.63
CA ALA A 195 7.34 -19.09 17.50
C ALA A 195 8.58 -19.21 18.41
N ALA A 196 9.43 -18.18 18.45
CA ALA A 196 10.61 -18.14 19.31
C ALA A 196 10.26 -18.23 20.79
N ALA A 197 9.17 -17.59 21.23
CA ALA A 197 8.69 -17.66 22.61
C ALA A 197 8.34 -19.10 23.05
N LYS A 198 7.97 -19.98 22.10
CA LYS A 198 7.71 -21.41 22.32
C LYS A 198 8.96 -22.30 22.11
N GLY A 199 10.12 -21.71 21.80
CA GLY A 199 11.38 -22.42 21.61
C GLY A 199 11.61 -22.97 20.20
N ALA A 200 10.84 -22.52 19.20
CA ALA A 200 11.11 -22.82 17.79
C ALA A 200 12.49 -22.31 17.38
N VAL A 201 13.08 -22.94 16.36
CA VAL A 201 14.41 -22.57 15.82
C VAL A 201 14.35 -21.79 14.51
N ALA A 202 13.18 -21.80 13.85
CA ALA A 202 12.86 -20.97 12.70
C ALA A 202 11.33 -20.88 12.55
N SER A 203 10.86 -19.90 11.78
CA SER A 203 9.45 -19.84 11.37
C SER A 203 9.31 -19.69 9.86
N LEU A 204 8.26 -20.29 9.32
CA LEU A 204 7.81 -20.10 7.95
C LEU A 204 6.38 -19.60 7.98
N VAL A 205 6.01 -18.79 7.01
CA VAL A 205 4.63 -18.34 6.83
C VAL A 205 4.18 -18.66 5.41
N ARG A 206 2.98 -19.20 5.26
CA ARG A 206 2.27 -19.18 3.97
C ARG A 206 2.22 -17.73 3.51
N SER A 207 2.66 -17.45 2.30
CA SER A 207 2.64 -16.09 1.76
C SER A 207 1.28 -15.43 1.96
N ILE A 208 1.28 -14.16 2.37
CA ILE A 208 0.08 -13.38 2.71
C ILE A 208 -0.59 -12.93 1.43
N ALA A 209 -1.21 -13.88 0.73
CA ALA A 209 -1.80 -13.68 -0.58
C ALA A 209 -3.00 -14.62 -0.78
N PRO A 210 -4.02 -14.19 -1.54
CA PRO A 210 -5.15 -15.04 -1.92
C PRO A 210 -4.80 -16.01 -3.05
N PHE A 211 -3.73 -15.75 -3.80
CA PHE A 211 -3.37 -16.47 -5.01
C PHE A 211 -1.85 -16.54 -5.16
N SER A 212 -1.35 -17.61 -5.79
CA SER A 212 0.06 -17.75 -6.13
C SER A 212 0.23 -18.72 -7.32
N ILE A 213 1.31 -18.51 -8.08
CA ILE A 213 1.87 -19.50 -9.00
C ILE A 213 3.36 -19.60 -8.67
N ASN A 214 3.69 -20.42 -7.68
CA ASN A 214 5.06 -20.54 -7.16
C ASN A 214 5.71 -19.18 -6.81
N SER A 215 4.92 -18.26 -6.26
CA SER A 215 5.33 -16.90 -5.92
C SER A 215 5.28 -16.70 -4.40
N PRO A 216 6.44 -16.72 -3.70
CA PRO A 216 6.52 -16.33 -2.30
C PRO A 216 6.48 -14.79 -2.15
N HIS A 217 5.89 -14.29 -1.05
CA HIS A 217 5.73 -12.85 -0.79
C HIS A 217 6.57 -12.42 0.40
N THR A 218 7.51 -11.49 0.21
CA THR A 218 8.30 -10.92 1.31
C THR A 218 7.47 -9.87 2.09
N GLY A 219 8.14 -9.06 2.89
CA GLY A 219 7.53 -8.01 3.69
C GLY A 219 8.16 -7.89 5.05
N SER A 220 7.87 -6.78 5.72
CA SER A 220 8.44 -6.47 7.02
C SER A 220 8.01 -7.44 8.10
N GLN A 221 8.95 -7.77 9.00
CA GLN A 221 8.65 -8.40 10.28
C GLN A 221 9.42 -7.75 11.43
N THR A 222 8.94 -7.97 12.65
CA THR A 222 9.52 -7.41 13.86
C THR A 222 9.80 -8.49 14.90
N TYR A 223 10.93 -8.35 15.59
CA TYR A 223 11.23 -9.10 16.80
C TYR A 223 10.85 -8.27 18.03
N GLY A 224 10.23 -8.89 19.03
CA GLY A 224 10.11 -8.27 20.35
C GLY A 224 11.49 -8.03 21.00
N ASP A 225 11.60 -7.02 21.87
CA ASP A 225 12.89 -6.55 22.43
C ASP A 225 13.72 -7.65 23.11
N GLU A 226 13.06 -8.63 23.73
CA GLU A 226 13.69 -9.75 24.44
C GLU A 226 13.59 -11.07 23.69
N ALA A 227 13.03 -11.08 22.47
CA ALA A 227 12.81 -12.30 21.72
C ALA A 227 14.13 -12.87 21.17
N ASN A 228 14.32 -14.18 21.28
CA ASN A 228 15.37 -14.86 20.55
C ASN A 228 15.09 -14.73 19.05
N LYS A 229 16.00 -14.08 18.32
CA LYS A 229 15.81 -13.83 16.88
C LYS A 229 16.06 -15.12 16.10
N ILE A 230 15.00 -15.69 15.54
CA ILE A 230 15.05 -16.90 14.71
C ILE A 230 14.84 -16.56 13.24
N PRO A 231 15.50 -17.24 12.28
CA PRO A 231 15.29 -17.00 10.86
C PRO A 231 13.83 -17.23 10.48
N THR A 232 13.31 -16.37 9.60
CA THR A 232 11.91 -16.41 9.18
C THR A 232 11.71 -16.04 7.71
N ALA A 233 10.90 -16.82 7.00
CA ALA A 233 10.65 -16.65 5.57
C ALA A 233 9.19 -16.92 5.21
N ALA A 234 8.73 -16.32 4.12
CA ALA A 234 7.52 -16.74 3.45
C ALA A 234 7.83 -17.87 2.46
N ILE A 235 6.89 -18.81 2.34
CA ILE A 235 6.89 -19.84 1.30
C ILE A 235 5.63 -19.71 0.45
N THR A 236 5.65 -20.33 -0.72
CA THR A 236 4.50 -20.35 -1.65
C THR A 236 3.27 -21.00 -1.01
N LEU A 237 2.08 -20.63 -1.51
CA LEU A 237 0.82 -21.26 -1.09
C LEU A 237 0.88 -22.78 -1.34
N GLU A 238 1.44 -23.18 -2.47
CA GLU A 238 1.51 -24.56 -2.93
C GLU A 238 2.45 -25.42 -2.07
N ASP A 239 3.58 -24.85 -1.65
CA ASP A 239 4.52 -25.52 -0.74
C ASP A 239 3.96 -25.59 0.69
N ALA A 240 3.29 -24.53 1.17
CA ALA A 240 2.57 -24.56 2.45
C ALA A 240 1.47 -25.65 2.45
N ASP A 241 0.62 -25.66 1.42
CA ASP A 241 -0.44 -26.67 1.27
C ASP A 241 0.15 -28.09 1.17
N LEU A 242 1.29 -28.26 0.48
CA LEU A 242 1.99 -29.54 0.40
C LEU A 242 2.43 -30.02 1.78
N ILE A 243 3.12 -29.16 2.54
CA ILE A 243 3.60 -29.47 3.89
C ILE A 243 2.41 -29.77 4.79
N ARG A 244 1.34 -28.96 4.74
CA ARG A 244 0.14 -29.16 5.54
C ARG A 244 -0.49 -30.52 5.29
N ARG A 245 -0.68 -30.91 4.02
CA ARG A 245 -1.23 -32.23 3.68
C ARG A 245 -0.34 -33.38 4.17
N MET A 246 0.99 -33.23 4.15
CA MET A 246 1.91 -34.23 4.70
C MET A 246 1.79 -34.32 6.23
N TYR A 247 1.73 -33.17 6.89
CA TYR A 247 1.62 -33.05 8.34
C TYR A 247 0.32 -33.67 8.86
N ASP A 248 -0.80 -33.40 8.20
CA ASP A 248 -2.12 -33.96 8.54
C ASP A 248 -2.19 -35.48 8.39
N ARG A 249 -1.33 -36.08 7.56
CA ARG A 249 -1.20 -37.55 7.43
C ARG A 249 -0.28 -38.17 8.49
N GLY A 250 0.34 -37.36 9.36
CA GLY A 250 1.31 -37.80 10.35
C GLY A 250 2.67 -38.17 9.74
N GLU A 251 3.00 -37.65 8.55
CA GLU A 251 4.33 -37.83 7.96
C GLU A 251 5.35 -36.95 8.68
N ASN A 252 6.56 -37.48 8.90
CA ASN A 252 7.67 -36.68 9.39
C ASN A 252 8.17 -35.76 8.28
N ILE A 253 8.22 -34.45 8.56
CA ILE A 253 8.72 -33.44 7.61
C ILE A 253 9.93 -32.78 8.24
N VAL A 254 11.07 -32.89 7.58
CA VAL A 254 12.32 -32.28 8.01
C VAL A 254 12.79 -31.32 6.94
N LEU A 255 13.03 -30.06 7.31
CA LEU A 255 13.57 -29.05 6.41
C LEU A 255 14.99 -28.68 6.83
N ASN A 256 15.84 -28.36 5.87
CA ASN A 256 17.05 -27.58 6.06
C ASN A 256 16.81 -26.17 5.53
N ILE A 257 16.96 -25.15 6.39
CA ILE A 257 16.83 -23.73 6.05
C ILE A 257 18.22 -23.10 6.10
N LYS A 258 18.60 -22.39 5.03
CA LYS A 258 19.80 -21.56 4.95
C LYS A 258 19.38 -20.16 4.55
N MET A 259 19.71 -19.17 5.35
CA MET A 259 19.40 -17.77 5.09
C MET A 259 20.54 -16.91 5.61
N SER A 260 20.91 -15.89 4.85
CA SER A 260 21.86 -14.87 5.27
C SER A 260 21.28 -13.50 5.01
N SER A 261 21.62 -12.55 5.85
CA SER A 261 21.21 -11.15 5.69
C SER A 261 22.12 -10.24 6.51
N THR A 262 22.18 -8.97 6.13
CA THR A 262 22.78 -7.92 6.95
C THR A 262 21.73 -6.88 7.32
N LEU A 263 21.92 -6.23 8.46
CA LEU A 263 21.12 -5.10 8.90
C LEU A 263 22.05 -4.05 9.49
N ASP A 264 22.13 -2.90 8.85
CA ASP A 264 22.77 -1.70 9.39
C ASP A 264 21.84 -0.48 9.23
N THR A 265 22.37 0.70 9.50
CA THR A 265 21.68 1.98 9.35
C THR A 265 22.41 2.80 8.29
N LYS A 266 21.65 3.44 7.40
CA LYS A 266 22.16 4.35 6.37
C LYS A 266 21.44 5.68 6.45
N VAL A 267 22.01 6.70 5.83
CA VAL A 267 21.30 7.96 5.59
C VAL A 267 20.58 7.84 4.24
N SER A 268 19.32 8.23 4.22
CA SER A 268 18.50 8.41 3.02
C SER A 268 17.77 9.74 3.13
N ARG A 269 16.76 10.00 2.29
CA ARG A 269 16.00 11.25 2.29
C ARG A 269 14.60 11.12 1.71
N ASN A 270 13.64 11.81 2.33
CA ASN A 270 12.37 12.12 1.67
C ASN A 270 12.62 13.16 0.58
N THR A 271 11.83 13.12 -0.49
CA THR A 271 11.84 14.14 -1.56
C THR A 271 10.56 14.95 -1.52
N ILE A 272 10.67 16.28 -1.54
CA ILE A 272 9.54 17.19 -1.47
C ILE A 272 9.58 18.13 -2.67
N ILE A 273 8.47 18.20 -3.41
CA ILE A 273 8.31 19.01 -4.62
C ILE A 273 7.10 19.94 -4.43
N ASP A 274 7.30 21.25 -4.50
CA ASP A 274 6.23 22.24 -4.36
C ASP A 274 5.86 22.89 -5.69
N LEU A 275 4.57 22.81 -6.05
CA LEU A 275 3.95 23.76 -6.97
C LEU A 275 3.26 24.87 -6.15
N LYS A 276 3.92 26.02 -6.04
CA LYS A 276 3.47 27.12 -5.16
C LYS A 276 2.08 27.65 -5.54
N GLY A 277 1.24 27.77 -4.51
CA GLY A 277 -0.09 28.37 -4.61
C GLY A 277 -0.05 29.89 -4.78
N SER A 278 -1.16 30.46 -5.22
CA SER A 278 -1.28 31.88 -5.59
C SER A 278 -1.75 32.80 -4.45
N VAL A 279 -2.54 32.29 -3.50
CA VAL A 279 -3.20 33.11 -2.46
C VAL A 279 -2.73 32.75 -1.05
N HIS A 280 -2.58 31.45 -0.78
CA HIS A 280 -2.16 30.87 0.49
C HIS A 280 -0.98 29.90 0.26
N PRO A 281 0.18 30.38 -0.21
CA PRO A 281 1.32 29.53 -0.56
C PRO A 281 1.89 28.74 0.63
N GLU A 282 1.61 29.17 1.86
CA GLU A 282 1.97 28.46 3.09
C GLU A 282 1.10 27.23 3.36
N LYS A 283 -0.13 27.17 2.80
CA LYS A 283 -1.06 26.06 3.01
C LYS A 283 -0.79 24.95 2.00
N LEU A 284 -0.87 23.70 2.44
CA LEU A 284 -0.45 22.53 1.67
C LEU A 284 -1.61 21.59 1.39
N VAL A 285 -1.79 21.21 0.12
CA VAL A 285 -2.46 19.97 -0.26
C VAL A 285 -1.38 19.01 -0.73
N ILE A 286 -1.19 17.94 0.03
CA ILE A 286 -0.12 16.98 -0.18
C ILE A 286 -0.64 15.79 -0.99
N VAL A 287 0.10 15.38 -2.00
CA VAL A 287 -0.07 14.11 -2.73
C VAL A 287 1.20 13.28 -2.59
N SER A 288 1.11 12.00 -2.26
CA SER A 288 2.29 11.18 -1.97
C SER A 288 2.21 9.76 -2.49
N GLY A 289 3.37 9.12 -2.45
CA GLY A 289 3.67 7.71 -2.61
C GLY A 289 5.08 7.46 -2.07
N HIS A 290 5.50 6.20 -1.92
CA HIS A 290 6.87 5.91 -1.47
C HIS A 290 7.80 5.55 -2.63
N ILE A 291 9.07 5.93 -2.50
CA ILE A 291 10.08 5.72 -3.56
C ILE A 291 10.86 4.42 -3.37
N ASP A 292 10.91 3.90 -2.14
CA ASP A 292 11.50 2.60 -1.90
C ASP A 292 10.61 1.48 -2.42
N SER A 293 11.13 0.26 -2.33
CA SER A 293 10.35 -0.96 -2.58
C SER A 293 11.10 -2.11 -1.91
N TRP A 294 10.45 -3.26 -1.78
CA TRP A 294 11.20 -4.49 -1.51
C TRP A 294 12.27 -4.78 -2.58
N ASP A 295 13.19 -5.66 -2.20
CA ASP A 295 14.34 -6.09 -2.99
C ASP A 295 14.03 -7.14 -4.07
N VAL A 296 12.74 -7.37 -4.34
CA VAL A 296 12.23 -8.31 -5.35
C VAL A 296 11.37 -7.57 -6.36
N GLY A 297 11.30 -8.08 -7.59
CA GLY A 297 10.57 -7.43 -8.67
C GLY A 297 11.17 -6.08 -9.04
N GLN A 298 10.28 -5.11 -9.33
CA GLN A 298 10.62 -3.77 -9.79
C GLN A 298 10.01 -2.66 -8.92
N GLY A 299 9.11 -2.98 -7.99
CA GLY A 299 8.34 -1.98 -7.25
C GLY A 299 7.52 -1.11 -8.20
N ALA A 300 6.79 -1.74 -9.13
CA ALA A 300 6.09 -1.04 -10.20
C ALA A 300 4.75 -0.53 -9.71
N MET A 301 3.95 -1.38 -9.06
CA MET A 301 2.70 -0.97 -8.41
C MET A 301 2.88 -0.64 -6.93
N ASP A 302 4.00 -1.06 -6.33
CA ASP A 302 4.33 -0.89 -4.90
C ASP A 302 5.75 -0.30 -4.73
N ASP A 303 5.91 1.02 -4.74
CA ASP A 303 4.87 2.03 -5.06
C ASP A 303 5.29 2.97 -6.20
N GLY A 304 5.87 2.39 -7.26
CA GLY A 304 6.18 3.15 -8.47
C GLY A 304 4.95 3.90 -9.03
N GLY A 305 3.80 3.23 -9.11
CA GLY A 305 2.54 3.79 -9.58
C GLY A 305 2.10 5.01 -8.76
N GLY A 306 1.98 4.86 -7.43
CA GLY A 306 1.59 5.93 -6.52
C GLY A 306 2.55 7.12 -6.56
N LEU A 307 3.86 6.84 -6.56
CA LEU A 307 4.89 7.84 -6.76
C LEU A 307 4.70 8.62 -8.06
N PHE A 308 4.44 7.95 -9.19
CA PHE A 308 4.34 8.61 -10.49
C PHE A 308 3.04 9.38 -10.70
N ILE A 309 1.89 8.95 -10.15
CA ILE A 309 0.68 9.77 -10.20
C ILE A 309 0.80 11.01 -9.29
N SER A 310 1.51 10.88 -8.16
CA SER A 310 1.79 11.99 -7.26
C SER A 310 2.85 12.95 -7.82
N TRP A 311 3.82 12.46 -8.61
CA TRP A 311 4.71 13.29 -9.41
C TRP A 311 3.97 14.02 -10.55
N ALA A 312 3.06 13.32 -11.24
CA ALA A 312 2.31 13.86 -12.36
C ALA A 312 1.43 15.06 -11.96
N ALA A 313 0.89 15.08 -10.74
CA ALA A 313 0.00 16.15 -10.28
C ALA A 313 0.58 17.57 -10.43
N PRO A 314 1.71 17.95 -9.79
CA PRO A 314 2.28 19.28 -9.98
C PRO A 314 2.74 19.54 -11.43
N VAL A 315 3.17 18.50 -12.16
CA VAL A 315 3.61 18.62 -13.57
C VAL A 315 2.44 18.97 -14.49
N ILE A 316 1.32 18.25 -14.38
CA ILE A 316 0.11 18.49 -15.17
C ILE A 316 -0.43 19.90 -14.88
N LEU A 317 -0.52 20.29 -13.61
CA LEU A 317 -0.99 21.63 -13.22
C LEU A 317 -0.07 22.73 -13.77
N LYS A 318 1.25 22.54 -13.69
CA LYS A 318 2.25 23.45 -14.25
C LYS A 318 2.07 23.62 -15.76
N ARG A 319 1.97 22.52 -16.51
CA ARG A 319 1.83 22.54 -17.99
C ARG A 319 0.51 23.16 -18.45
N LEU A 320 -0.57 22.96 -17.70
CA LEU A 320 -1.87 23.60 -17.95
C LEU A 320 -1.93 25.06 -17.45
N ASN A 321 -0.89 25.56 -16.79
CA ASN A 321 -0.88 26.88 -16.12
C ASN A 321 -2.01 27.04 -15.09
N LEU A 322 -2.40 25.94 -14.45
CA LEU A 322 -3.38 25.92 -13.35
C LEU A 322 -2.63 26.13 -12.03
N ILE A 323 -2.80 27.31 -11.44
CA ILE A 323 -2.17 27.69 -10.17
C ILE A 323 -3.24 27.76 -9.09
N PRO A 324 -3.37 26.75 -8.20
CA PRO A 324 -4.38 26.77 -7.14
C PRO A 324 -4.10 27.85 -6.09
N LYS A 325 -5.08 28.14 -5.23
CA LYS A 325 -4.92 29.06 -4.09
C LYS A 325 -3.87 28.58 -3.10
N ARG A 326 -3.86 27.29 -2.76
CA ARG A 326 -2.88 26.64 -1.85
C ARG A 326 -1.78 25.94 -2.63
N THR A 327 -0.64 25.68 -2.00
CA THR A 327 0.46 24.93 -2.62
C THR A 327 0.08 23.47 -2.74
N VAL A 328 0.30 22.88 -3.93
CA VAL A 328 0.26 21.43 -4.12
C VAL A 328 1.67 20.91 -3.93
N ARG A 329 1.83 20.02 -2.94
CA ARG A 329 3.11 19.42 -2.56
C ARG A 329 3.10 17.94 -2.90
N SER A 330 4.08 17.48 -3.67
CA SER A 330 4.35 16.05 -3.79
C SER A 330 5.40 15.63 -2.77
N ILE A 331 5.18 14.52 -2.07
CA ILE A 331 6.19 13.90 -1.20
C ILE A 331 6.44 12.47 -1.68
N PHE A 332 7.72 12.12 -1.84
CA PHE A 332 8.16 10.75 -2.04
C PHE A 332 8.81 10.26 -0.75
N TRP A 333 8.10 9.38 -0.05
CA TRP A 333 8.55 8.82 1.22
C TRP A 333 9.67 7.81 0.99
N THR A 334 10.62 7.75 1.93
CA THR A 334 11.65 6.70 1.95
C THR A 334 11.47 5.79 3.16
N ALA A 335 11.77 4.52 2.99
CA ALA A 335 11.68 3.49 4.02
C ALA A 335 10.26 3.32 4.59
N GLU A 336 9.24 3.37 3.72
CA GLU A 336 7.87 2.92 4.03
C GLU A 336 7.91 1.45 4.45
N GLU A 337 8.58 0.64 3.63
CA GLU A 337 8.53 -0.83 3.68
C GLU A 337 9.16 -1.40 4.95
N LEU A 338 10.06 -0.64 5.58
CA LEU A 338 10.72 -0.99 6.83
C LEU A 338 10.14 -0.28 8.06
N GLY A 339 8.99 0.39 7.91
CA GLY A 339 8.16 0.87 9.00
C GLY A 339 7.86 2.36 8.98
N LEU A 340 7.51 2.93 7.82
CA LEU A 340 7.05 4.31 7.64
C LEU A 340 8.08 5.36 8.11
N VAL A 341 9.37 5.04 7.99
CA VAL A 341 10.44 5.82 8.65
C VAL A 341 10.49 7.25 8.08
N GLY A 342 10.28 7.39 6.77
CA GLY A 342 10.13 8.66 6.07
C GLY A 342 8.99 9.52 6.64
N ALA A 343 7.80 8.94 6.77
CA ALA A 343 6.63 9.64 7.28
C ALA A 343 6.80 10.10 8.75
N TYR A 344 7.38 9.24 9.61
CA TYR A 344 7.67 9.61 11.00
C TYR A 344 8.68 10.76 11.10
N ALA A 345 9.74 10.75 10.29
CA ALA A 345 10.72 11.84 10.29
C ALA A 345 10.13 13.16 9.79
N TYR A 346 9.25 13.10 8.78
CA TYR A 346 8.53 14.29 8.30
C TYR A 346 7.58 14.82 9.36
N GLU A 347 6.81 13.96 10.02
CA GLU A 347 5.92 14.37 11.10
C GLU A 347 6.71 15.03 12.24
N GLU A 348 7.84 14.45 12.65
CA GLU A 348 8.70 15.00 13.70
C GLU A 348 9.22 16.40 13.31
N THR A 349 9.69 16.56 12.08
CA THR A 349 10.25 17.80 11.56
C THR A 349 9.20 18.89 11.42
N HIS A 350 8.01 18.54 10.91
CA HIS A 350 6.96 19.50 10.53
C HIS A 350 5.81 19.61 11.53
N ARG A 351 5.86 18.92 12.68
CA ARG A 351 4.78 18.91 13.69
C ARG A 351 4.29 20.31 14.08
N ASN A 352 5.22 21.26 14.24
CA ASN A 352 4.90 22.64 14.65
C ASN A 352 4.27 23.46 13.50
N GLU A 353 4.44 23.01 12.27
CA GLU A 353 3.89 23.61 11.05
C GLU A 353 2.68 22.80 10.54
N SER A 354 2.27 21.76 11.26
CA SER A 354 1.18 20.87 10.87
C SER A 354 -0.11 21.63 10.55
N HIS A 355 -0.37 22.79 11.16
CA HIS A 355 -1.50 23.70 10.89
C HIS A 355 -1.56 24.26 9.44
N ASN A 356 -0.47 24.12 8.70
CA ASN A 356 -0.38 24.48 7.28
C ASN A 356 -0.88 23.36 6.37
N ILE A 357 -0.85 22.10 6.81
CA ILE A 357 -1.35 20.96 6.04
C ILE A 357 -2.87 21.00 6.00
N ASN A 358 -3.42 21.32 4.83
CA ASN A 358 -4.86 21.42 4.63
C ASN A 358 -5.49 20.07 4.37
N PHE A 359 -4.84 19.25 3.54
CA PHE A 359 -5.27 17.90 3.21
C PHE A 359 -4.04 17.09 2.76
N ILE A 360 -4.02 15.80 3.04
CA ILE A 360 -2.93 14.89 2.65
C ILE A 360 -3.48 13.65 1.96
N MET A 361 -2.88 13.27 0.84
CA MET A 361 -3.35 12.19 -0.02
C MET A 361 -2.23 11.23 -0.36
N GLU A 362 -2.53 9.93 -0.41
CA GLU A 362 -1.57 8.88 -0.76
C GLU A 362 -2.15 7.80 -1.67
N SER A 363 -1.35 7.34 -2.63
CA SER A 363 -1.65 6.13 -3.39
C SER A 363 -0.53 5.14 -3.10
N ASP A 364 -0.87 3.99 -2.51
CA ASP A 364 0.10 2.98 -2.05
C ASP A 364 -0.51 1.56 -2.06
N GLU A 365 -1.61 1.38 -2.80
CA GLU A 365 -2.25 0.07 -2.97
C GLU A 365 -2.48 -0.20 -4.47
N GLY A 366 -1.44 0.09 -5.25
CA GLY A 366 -1.43 0.05 -6.70
C GLY A 366 -2.12 1.25 -7.36
N THR A 367 -2.09 1.26 -8.70
CA THR A 367 -2.66 2.33 -9.54
C THR A 367 -3.62 1.78 -10.60
N PHE A 368 -4.47 0.84 -10.19
CA PHE A 368 -5.57 0.33 -11.00
C PHE A 368 -6.66 1.39 -11.24
N ALA A 369 -7.68 1.04 -12.02
CA ALA A 369 -8.81 1.91 -12.31
C ALA A 369 -9.36 2.60 -11.03
N PRO A 370 -9.39 3.94 -10.97
CA PRO A 370 -9.84 4.67 -9.80
C PRO A 370 -11.37 4.54 -9.63
N LEU A 371 -11.80 4.27 -8.40
CA LEU A 371 -13.19 4.19 -7.97
C LEU A 371 -13.59 5.37 -7.08
N GLY A 372 -12.61 6.07 -6.49
CA GLY A 372 -12.80 7.27 -5.69
C GLY A 372 -11.74 7.38 -4.59
N LEU A 373 -12.15 7.67 -3.35
CA LEU A 373 -11.23 7.86 -2.22
C LEU A 373 -11.69 7.16 -0.95
N ILE A 374 -10.72 6.69 -0.16
CA ILE A 374 -10.91 6.29 1.25
C ILE A 374 -10.51 7.49 2.12
N VAL A 375 -11.40 8.01 2.97
CA VAL A 375 -11.28 9.37 3.54
C VAL A 375 -11.37 9.39 5.07
N ALA A 376 -10.31 9.93 5.69
CA ALA A 376 -10.27 10.29 7.10
C ALA A 376 -10.50 11.79 7.31
N GLY A 377 -11.29 12.12 8.33
CA GLY A 377 -11.56 13.48 8.73
C GLY A 377 -12.94 13.63 9.35
N THR A 378 -13.26 14.87 9.73
CA THR A 378 -14.59 15.20 10.25
C THR A 378 -15.70 14.94 9.24
N ASP A 379 -16.95 14.86 9.70
CA ASP A 379 -18.13 14.81 8.84
C ASP A 379 -18.14 15.90 7.77
N LYS A 380 -17.69 17.10 8.13
CA LYS A 380 -17.65 18.22 7.18
C LYS A 380 -16.53 18.04 6.15
N ALA A 381 -15.36 17.54 6.54
CA ALA A 381 -14.29 17.19 5.60
C ALA A 381 -14.75 16.10 4.62
N ARG A 382 -15.33 15.01 5.13
CA ARG A 382 -15.90 13.93 4.33
C ARG A 382 -16.99 14.43 3.38
N CYS A 383 -17.85 15.35 3.81
CA CYS A 383 -18.85 15.96 2.93
C CYS A 383 -18.24 16.84 1.84
N ILE A 384 -17.19 17.62 2.11
CA ILE A 384 -16.48 18.38 1.07
C ILE A 384 -15.92 17.42 0.03
N VAL A 385 -15.22 16.37 0.46
CA VAL A 385 -14.64 15.39 -0.45
C VAL A 385 -15.73 14.63 -1.23
N ALA A 386 -16.83 14.24 -0.59
CA ALA A 386 -17.97 13.61 -1.27
C ALA A 386 -18.55 14.52 -2.37
N GLU A 387 -18.67 15.82 -2.12
CA GLU A 387 -19.17 16.77 -3.12
C GLU A 387 -18.18 16.94 -4.29
N VAL A 388 -16.88 16.94 -4.02
CA VAL A 388 -15.84 16.92 -5.06
C VAL A 388 -15.93 15.64 -5.89
N LEU A 389 -16.12 14.48 -5.26
CA LEU A 389 -16.19 13.18 -5.93
C LEU A 389 -17.38 13.04 -6.89
N LYS A 390 -18.50 13.76 -6.66
CA LYS A 390 -19.63 13.79 -7.61
C LYS A 390 -19.23 14.28 -9.01
N LEU A 391 -18.21 15.13 -9.11
CA LEU A 391 -17.70 15.60 -10.41
C LEU A 391 -17.10 14.48 -11.28
N PHE A 392 -16.80 13.32 -10.67
CA PHE A 392 -16.12 12.19 -11.29
C PHE A 392 -17.04 11.00 -11.57
N GLU A 393 -18.36 11.15 -11.43
CA GLU A 393 -19.35 10.11 -11.80
C GLU A 393 -19.18 9.64 -13.26
N SER A 394 -18.82 10.57 -14.16
CA SER A 394 -18.59 10.28 -15.59
C SER A 394 -17.47 9.27 -15.89
N ILE A 395 -16.55 9.06 -14.95
CA ILE A 395 -15.45 8.09 -15.04
C ILE A 395 -15.57 6.98 -13.99
N ASN A 396 -16.72 6.87 -13.32
CA ASN A 396 -17.00 5.89 -12.26
C ASN A 396 -16.08 6.01 -11.02
N ALA A 397 -15.50 7.20 -10.78
CA ALA A 397 -14.55 7.46 -9.68
C ALA A 397 -15.16 8.34 -8.56
N SER A 398 -16.43 8.14 -8.23
CA SER A 398 -17.20 8.99 -7.31
C SER A 398 -17.45 8.37 -5.92
N THR A 399 -16.81 7.25 -5.60
CA THR A 399 -17.04 6.51 -4.35
C THR A 399 -16.25 7.12 -3.20
N LEU A 400 -16.90 7.33 -2.06
CA LEU A 400 -16.22 7.65 -0.80
C LEU A 400 -16.37 6.47 0.16
N ILE A 401 -15.24 5.98 0.68
CA ILE A 401 -15.18 5.06 1.81
C ILE A 401 -14.75 5.85 3.04
N GLU A 402 -15.48 5.73 4.15
CA GLU A 402 -15.08 6.34 5.42
C GLU A 402 -14.14 5.39 6.16
N ASP A 403 -12.90 5.82 6.38
CA ASP A 403 -11.90 5.14 7.22
C ASP A 403 -11.14 6.19 8.03
N ASP A 404 -10.65 5.85 9.21
CA ASP A 404 -9.90 6.77 10.08
C ASP A 404 -8.37 6.67 9.86
N SER A 405 -7.90 5.73 9.04
CA SER A 405 -6.48 5.50 8.75
C SER A 405 -6.22 5.07 7.28
N PRO A 406 -6.68 5.84 6.27
CA PRO A 406 -6.35 5.57 4.87
C PRO A 406 -4.88 5.87 4.56
N GLY A 407 -4.26 5.07 3.68
CA GLY A 407 -2.86 5.21 3.26
C GLY A 407 -1.87 4.79 4.36
N SER A 408 -0.72 4.26 3.96
CA SER A 408 0.25 3.70 4.89
C SER A 408 1.04 4.80 5.62
N ASP A 409 1.85 5.56 4.89
CA ASP A 409 2.69 6.64 5.41
C ASP A 409 1.85 7.78 6.00
N ILE A 410 0.79 8.19 5.29
CA ILE A 410 -0.02 9.34 5.71
C ILE A 410 -0.81 9.04 7.00
N SER A 411 -0.97 7.77 7.37
CA SER A 411 -1.60 7.39 8.64
C SER A 411 -0.89 8.01 9.85
N VAL A 412 0.43 8.23 9.77
CA VAL A 412 1.23 8.89 10.81
C VAL A 412 0.76 10.32 11.03
N ILE A 413 0.49 11.04 9.94
CA ILE A 413 0.05 12.44 9.95
C ILE A 413 -1.45 12.53 10.28
N ILE A 414 -2.30 11.67 9.70
CA ILE A 414 -3.75 11.66 9.94
C ILE A 414 -4.09 11.44 11.41
N LYS A 415 -3.34 10.60 12.13
CA LYS A 415 -3.49 10.38 13.59
C LYS A 415 -3.33 11.65 14.43
N THR A 416 -2.77 12.73 13.86
CA THR A 416 -2.65 14.04 14.52
C THR A 416 -3.87 14.95 14.33
N GLY A 417 -4.91 14.48 13.61
CA GLY A 417 -6.15 15.21 13.32
C GLY A 417 -6.14 15.97 11.99
N ILE A 418 -5.15 15.72 11.13
CA ILE A 418 -5.16 16.26 9.75
C ILE A 418 -6.06 15.38 8.88
N PRO A 419 -7.03 15.96 8.14
CA PRO A 419 -7.85 15.19 7.22
C PRO A 419 -7.02 14.73 6.01
N GLY A 420 -7.33 13.54 5.50
CA GLY A 420 -6.60 12.97 4.37
C GLY A 420 -7.34 11.83 3.71
N ALA A 421 -6.79 11.34 2.61
CA ALA A 421 -7.39 10.26 1.84
C ALA A 421 -6.37 9.37 1.13
N SER A 422 -6.74 8.12 0.88
CA SER A 422 -6.02 7.26 -0.06
C SER A 422 -6.84 7.01 -1.32
N LEU A 423 -6.15 6.64 -2.39
CA LEU A 423 -6.79 6.20 -3.62
C LEU A 423 -7.64 4.96 -3.35
N HIS A 424 -8.93 5.00 -3.70
CA HIS A 424 -9.75 3.80 -3.80
C HIS A 424 -9.79 3.37 -5.27
N ASN A 425 -9.36 2.16 -5.57
CA ASN A 425 -9.22 1.62 -6.92
C ASN A 425 -9.65 0.13 -6.99
N GLU A 426 -9.72 -0.42 -8.20
CA GLU A 426 -9.99 -1.85 -8.46
C GLU A 426 -8.76 -2.73 -8.14
N ASN A 427 -8.39 -2.83 -6.86
CA ASN A 427 -7.18 -3.51 -6.40
C ASN A 427 -7.32 -5.01 -6.07
N GLU A 428 -8.31 -5.72 -6.62
CA GLU A 428 -8.56 -7.13 -6.27
C GLU A 428 -7.39 -8.08 -6.59
N LYS A 429 -6.49 -7.65 -7.48
CA LYS A 429 -5.29 -8.40 -7.90
C LYS A 429 -4.00 -7.91 -7.26
N TYR A 430 -4.02 -6.83 -6.47
CA TYR A 430 -2.82 -6.25 -5.88
C TYR A 430 -2.03 -7.30 -5.08
N PHE A 431 -2.69 -8.01 -4.17
CA PHE A 431 -2.05 -9.05 -3.36
C PHE A 431 -1.68 -10.33 -4.13
N TRP A 432 -1.86 -10.39 -5.45
CA TRP A 432 -1.29 -11.47 -6.27
C TRP A 432 0.19 -11.21 -6.59
N PHE A 433 0.62 -9.95 -6.58
CA PHE A 433 1.97 -9.54 -6.99
C PHE A 433 2.73 -8.78 -5.90
N HIS A 434 2.03 -8.14 -4.95
CA HIS A 434 2.63 -7.30 -3.93
C HIS A 434 3.71 -8.05 -3.13
N HIS A 435 4.88 -7.44 -2.99
CA HIS A 435 6.09 -8.02 -2.38
C HIS A 435 6.62 -9.30 -3.06
N THR A 436 6.50 -9.41 -4.39
CA THR A 436 7.01 -10.57 -5.15
C THR A 436 7.83 -10.14 -6.36
N GLU A 437 8.53 -11.11 -6.96
CA GLU A 437 9.17 -10.93 -8.28
C GLU A 437 8.18 -10.59 -9.42
N GLY A 438 6.88 -10.79 -9.19
CA GLY A 438 5.82 -10.49 -10.15
C GLY A 438 5.44 -9.01 -10.21
N ASP A 439 5.81 -8.20 -9.21
CA ASP A 439 5.58 -6.75 -9.23
C ASP A 439 6.50 -6.09 -10.28
N THR A 440 5.95 -5.89 -11.46
CA THR A 440 6.62 -5.42 -12.67
C THR A 440 5.64 -4.60 -13.50
N MET A 441 6.14 -3.90 -14.52
CA MET A 441 5.27 -3.16 -15.46
C MET A 441 4.16 -3.99 -16.12
N ASN A 442 4.25 -5.33 -16.13
CA ASN A 442 3.17 -6.18 -16.67
C ASN A 442 1.88 -6.12 -15.86
N VAL A 443 1.92 -5.62 -14.62
CA VAL A 443 0.75 -5.44 -13.76
C VAL A 443 0.03 -4.12 -14.06
N GLU A 444 0.76 -3.13 -14.56
CA GLU A 444 0.25 -1.78 -14.83
C GLU A 444 -0.49 -1.71 -16.19
N SER A 445 -1.59 -0.96 -16.22
CA SER A 445 -2.26 -0.55 -17.46
C SER A 445 -1.92 0.91 -17.77
N PRO A 446 -1.45 1.23 -18.98
CA PRO A 446 -1.25 2.62 -19.40
C PRO A 446 -2.53 3.46 -19.28
N GLU A 447 -3.67 2.89 -19.63
CA GLU A 447 -4.97 3.56 -19.58
C GLU A 447 -5.44 3.84 -18.14
N GLU A 448 -5.31 2.86 -17.25
CA GLU A 448 -5.71 3.00 -15.84
C GLU A 448 -4.79 3.96 -15.10
N LEU A 449 -3.48 3.90 -15.37
CA LEU A 449 -2.50 4.80 -14.76
C LEU A 449 -2.69 6.25 -15.19
N ASP A 450 -2.99 6.51 -16.47
CA ASP A 450 -3.36 7.84 -16.95
C ASP A 450 -4.68 8.31 -16.31
N LEU A 451 -5.68 7.42 -16.17
CA LEU A 451 -6.94 7.75 -15.50
C LEU A 451 -6.74 8.08 -14.03
N GLY A 452 -5.89 7.32 -13.33
CA GLY A 452 -5.45 7.56 -11.97
C GLY A 452 -4.76 8.92 -11.84
N ALA A 453 -3.75 9.20 -12.66
CA ALA A 453 -3.04 10.48 -12.67
C ALA A 453 -3.99 11.67 -12.90
N ALA A 454 -4.93 11.55 -13.84
CA ALA A 454 -5.90 12.59 -14.13
C ALA A 454 -6.87 12.84 -12.98
N PHE A 455 -7.44 11.77 -12.41
CA PHE A 455 -8.31 11.83 -11.24
C PHE A 455 -7.60 12.45 -10.03
N TRP A 456 -6.42 11.93 -9.70
CA TRP A 456 -5.59 12.37 -8.58
C TRP A 456 -5.25 13.85 -8.67
N THR A 457 -4.81 14.30 -9.85
CA THR A 457 -4.48 15.70 -10.12
C THR A 457 -5.69 16.62 -9.97
N ALA A 458 -6.84 16.23 -10.56
CA ALA A 458 -8.04 17.05 -10.54
C ALA A 458 -8.60 17.20 -9.12
N VAL A 459 -8.65 16.11 -8.34
CA VAL A 459 -9.04 16.16 -6.92
C VAL A 459 -8.10 17.07 -6.13
N ALA A 460 -6.79 16.87 -6.24
CA ALA A 460 -5.80 17.68 -5.52
C ALA A 460 -5.94 19.17 -5.85
N TYR A 461 -6.12 19.51 -7.13
CA TYR A 461 -6.35 20.89 -7.56
C TYR A 461 -7.61 21.49 -6.94
N ILE A 462 -8.75 20.80 -7.02
CA ILE A 462 -10.03 21.30 -6.50
C ILE A 462 -9.92 21.56 -4.99
N ILE A 463 -9.37 20.60 -4.24
CA ILE A 463 -9.15 20.77 -2.79
C ILE A 463 -8.20 21.94 -2.50
N ALA A 464 -7.14 22.10 -3.32
CA ALA A 464 -6.19 23.20 -3.17
C ALA A 464 -6.80 24.56 -3.51
N ASP A 465 -7.81 24.62 -4.38
CA ASP A 465 -8.36 25.86 -4.93
C ASP A 465 -9.69 26.33 -4.30
N ILE A 466 -10.47 25.47 -3.64
CA ILE A 466 -11.72 25.90 -2.97
C ILE A 466 -11.47 26.98 -1.90
N SER A 467 -12.46 27.83 -1.67
CA SER A 467 -12.38 29.02 -0.80
C SER A 467 -12.18 28.72 0.69
N VAL A 468 -12.44 27.48 1.13
CA VAL A 468 -12.39 27.08 2.53
C VAL A 468 -11.24 26.11 2.79
N ASP A 469 -10.67 26.16 3.99
CA ASP A 469 -9.77 25.11 4.47
C ASP A 469 -10.59 23.84 4.78
N ILE A 470 -10.07 22.65 4.45
CA ILE A 470 -10.68 21.40 4.92
C ILE A 470 -10.63 21.35 6.47
N PRO A 471 -11.77 21.11 7.14
CA PRO A 471 -11.85 21.17 8.60
C PRO A 471 -11.24 19.92 9.26
N ARG A 472 -10.50 20.15 10.36
CA ARG A 472 -9.88 19.14 11.23
C ARG A 472 -10.81 18.63 12.30
#